data_AF-A0A0S8CVH6-F1
#
_entry.id   AF-A0A0S8CVH6-F1
#
_cell.length_a   1.000
_cell.length_b   1.000
_cell.length_c   1.000
_cell.angle_alpha   90.00
_cell.angle_beta   90.00
_cell.angle_gamma   90.00
#
_symmetry.space_group_name_H-M   'P 1'
#
loop_
_entity.id
_entity.type
_entity.pdbx_description
1 polymer ?
#
loop_
_entity_poly.entity_id
_entity_poly.type
_entity_poly.pdbx_seq_one_letter_code
_entity_poly.pdbx_strand_id
1 'polypeptide(L)'
;MLIIGEKINGTRSQVAKAITERDKDYIQDLARRQAEAGAHYLDVNAGTKPDLEPDALVWLVRVVQEVVDVPLCLDSVNPKALGAAIDHVEQTPMINSISGEKRRLEGVLPLPSKHGCPVIALALDDRGIPKTTEDRLAIVRQVIHETDKAGIVHEKLFIDPLVIAIATDT
;
A
#
# COMPACT_ATOMS: atom_id res chain seq x y z
N MET A 1 16.60 9.15 -0.65
CA MET A 1 15.90 7.84 -0.68
C MET A 1 14.64 7.99 0.14
N LEU A 2 13.47 7.72 -0.42
CA LEU A 2 12.24 7.64 0.35
C LEU A 2 12.22 6.31 1.11
N ILE A 3 11.77 6.32 2.36
CA ILE A 3 11.73 5.15 3.24
C ILE A 3 10.28 4.90 3.64
N ILE A 4 9.77 3.72 3.34
CA ILE A 4 8.45 3.26 3.78
C ILE A 4 8.68 2.25 4.91
N GLY A 5 8.21 2.55 6.13
CA GLY A 5 8.30 1.66 7.28
C GLY A 5 7.29 0.53 7.20
N GLU A 6 7.75 -0.72 7.09
CA GLU A 6 6.93 -1.92 6.83
C GLU A 6 6.35 -2.64 8.07
N LYS A 7 6.66 -2.18 9.30
CA LYS A 7 6.45 -3.03 10.49
C LYS A 7 4.99 -3.16 10.91
N ILE A 8 4.10 -2.25 10.51
CA ILE A 8 2.66 -2.29 10.86
C ILE A 8 1.92 -3.11 9.80
N ASN A 9 2.25 -4.40 9.77
CA ASN A 9 1.70 -5.33 8.80
C ASN A 9 1.09 -6.55 9.49
N GLY A 10 -0.22 -6.73 9.34
CA GLY A 10 -1.03 -7.77 9.98
C GLY A 10 -0.69 -9.20 9.54
N THR A 11 0.16 -9.41 8.54
CA THR A 11 0.73 -10.74 8.25
C THR A 11 1.75 -11.18 9.32
N ARG A 12 2.28 -10.23 10.11
CA ARG A 12 3.17 -10.49 11.24
C ARG A 12 2.34 -10.87 12.45
N SER A 13 2.61 -12.04 13.05
CA SER A 13 1.79 -12.62 14.13
C SER A 13 1.50 -11.68 15.32
N GLN A 14 2.49 -10.90 15.77
CA GLN A 14 2.29 -9.95 16.86
C GLN A 14 1.40 -8.76 16.46
N VAL A 15 1.54 -8.24 15.23
CA VAL A 15 0.70 -7.17 14.70
C VAL A 15 -0.72 -7.67 14.47
N ALA A 16 -0.88 -8.89 13.93
CA ALA A 16 -2.17 -9.54 13.75
C ALA A 16 -2.95 -9.64 15.07
N LYS A 17 -2.24 -10.05 16.14
CA LYS A 17 -2.80 -10.12 17.50
C LYS A 17 -3.20 -8.73 17.98
N ALA A 18 -2.33 -7.73 17.84
CA ALA A 18 -2.62 -6.36 18.25
C ALA A 18 -3.83 -5.76 17.51
N ILE A 19 -3.98 -6.01 16.21
CA ILE A 19 -5.15 -5.60 15.43
C ILE A 19 -6.43 -6.27 15.94
N THR A 20 -6.36 -7.58 16.19
CA THR A 20 -7.51 -8.39 16.66
C THR A 20 -7.97 -7.94 18.05
N GLU A 21 -7.03 -7.69 18.95
CA GLU A 21 -7.30 -7.29 20.35
C GLU A 21 -7.49 -5.77 20.50
N ARG A 22 -7.36 -5.00 19.42
CA ARG A 22 -7.34 -3.53 19.42
C ARG A 22 -6.29 -2.96 20.40
N ASP A 23 -5.13 -3.63 20.50
CA ASP A 23 -3.98 -3.19 21.28
C ASP A 23 -3.32 -1.99 20.59
N LYS A 24 -3.79 -0.82 21.01
CA LYS A 24 -3.37 0.47 20.49
C LYS A 24 -1.91 0.77 20.82
N ASP A 25 -1.49 0.48 22.05
CA ASP A 25 -0.17 0.84 22.56
C ASP A 25 0.93 0.15 21.77
N TYR A 26 0.72 -1.13 21.42
CA TYR A 26 1.66 -1.88 20.58
C TYR A 26 1.81 -1.27 19.18
N ILE A 27 0.71 -0.91 18.52
CA ILE A 27 0.73 -0.29 17.19
C ILE A 27 1.40 1.09 17.25
N GLN A 28 1.11 1.88 18.28
CA GLN A 28 1.70 3.20 18.48
C GLN A 28 3.19 3.15 18.78
N ASP A 29 3.67 2.15 19.52
CA ASP A 29 5.11 1.92 19.71
C ASP A 29 5.81 1.67 18.37
N LEU A 30 5.26 0.80 17.52
CA LEU A 30 5.80 0.54 16.19
C LEU A 30 5.80 1.79 15.30
N ALA A 31 4.75 2.60 15.38
CA ALA A 31 4.66 3.86 14.63
C ALA A 31 5.77 4.83 15.04
N ARG A 32 5.90 5.11 16.34
CA ARG A 32 6.93 6.01 16.89
C ARG A 32 8.34 5.56 16.52
N ARG A 33 8.66 4.28 16.75
CA ARG A 33 9.99 3.74 16.47
C ARG A 33 10.38 3.83 15.00
N GLN A 34 9.44 3.66 14.09
CA GLN A 34 9.71 3.79 12.66
C GLN A 34 9.86 5.26 12.25
N ALA A 35 9.04 6.16 12.79
CA ALA A 35 9.17 7.60 12.57
C ALA A 35 10.51 8.14 13.08
N GLU A 36 10.90 7.78 14.31
CA GLU A 36 12.20 8.12 14.92
C GLU A 36 13.39 7.56 14.13
N ALA A 37 13.21 6.42 13.45
CA ALA A 37 14.21 5.84 12.56
C ALA A 37 14.27 6.50 11.17
N GLY A 38 13.47 7.53 10.90
CA GLY A 38 13.50 8.31 9.65
C GLY A 38 12.60 7.77 8.54
N ALA A 39 11.54 7.04 8.88
CA ALA A 39 10.51 6.67 7.89
C ALA A 39 9.83 7.92 7.31
N HIS A 40 9.70 7.97 5.98
CA HIS A 40 9.00 9.03 5.26
C HIS A 40 7.51 8.71 5.07
N TYR A 41 7.17 7.41 5.03
CA TYR A 41 5.82 6.88 5.10
C TYR A 41 5.78 5.72 6.08
N LEU A 42 4.63 5.46 6.70
CA LEU A 42 4.37 4.22 7.44
C LEU A 42 3.38 3.35 6.67
N ASP A 43 3.80 2.16 6.28
CA ASP A 43 2.93 1.15 5.71
C ASP A 43 1.92 0.67 6.76
N VAL A 44 0.64 0.64 6.39
CA VAL A 44 -0.43 0.10 7.22
C VAL A 44 -1.18 -0.97 6.44
N ASN A 45 -0.90 -2.22 6.80
CA ASN A 45 -1.55 -3.40 6.23
C ASN A 45 -2.33 -4.12 7.33
N ALA A 46 -3.66 -4.23 7.16
CA ALA A 46 -4.50 -4.88 8.15
C ALA A 46 -4.26 -6.39 8.26
N GLY A 47 -3.94 -7.08 7.16
CA GLY A 47 -3.71 -8.52 7.12
C GLY A 47 -4.90 -9.38 7.60
N THR A 48 -6.10 -8.79 7.72
CA THR A 48 -7.31 -9.47 8.17
C THR A 48 -8.10 -10.07 7.01
N LYS A 49 -9.16 -10.82 7.31
CA LYS A 49 -10.10 -11.31 6.29
C LYS A 49 -10.77 -10.13 5.55
N PRO A 50 -11.15 -10.29 4.27
CA PRO A 50 -11.67 -9.20 3.44
C PRO A 50 -12.92 -8.49 3.98
N ASP A 51 -13.74 -9.18 4.76
CA ASP A 51 -14.95 -8.67 5.41
C ASP A 51 -14.64 -7.78 6.63
N LEU A 52 -13.52 -8.01 7.31
CA LEU A 52 -13.07 -7.24 8.47
C LEU A 52 -12.05 -6.16 8.12
N GLU A 53 -11.43 -6.27 6.94
CA GLU A 53 -10.33 -5.42 6.49
C GLU A 53 -10.64 -3.92 6.45
N PRO A 54 -11.82 -3.46 5.99
CA PRO A 54 -12.14 -2.03 6.02
C PRO A 54 -12.10 -1.45 7.45
N ASP A 55 -12.73 -2.13 8.41
CA ASP A 55 -12.79 -1.67 9.80
C ASP A 55 -11.43 -1.79 10.51
N ALA A 56 -10.64 -2.80 10.16
CA ALA A 56 -9.30 -2.98 10.68
C ALA A 56 -8.35 -1.88 10.17
N LEU A 57 -8.39 -1.57 8.87
CA LEU A 57 -7.53 -0.58 8.24
C LEU A 57 -7.89 0.84 8.71
N VAL A 58 -9.17 1.19 8.81
CA VAL A 58 -9.61 2.48 9.37
C VAL A 58 -9.11 2.68 10.80
N TRP A 59 -9.17 1.63 11.63
CA TRP A 59 -8.64 1.71 12.99
C TRP A 59 -7.13 1.90 13.02
N LEU A 60 -6.37 1.16 12.19
CA LEU A 60 -4.92 1.35 12.09
C LEU A 60 -4.56 2.79 11.70
N VAL A 61 -5.24 3.33 10.68
CA VAL A 61 -5.05 4.72 10.23
C VAL A 61 -5.22 5.71 11.38
N ARG A 62 -6.31 5.59 12.15
CA ARG A 62 -6.55 6.46 13.30
C ARG A 62 -5.49 6.30 14.38
N VAL A 63 -5.20 5.05 14.78
CA VAL A 63 -4.27 4.75 15.88
C VAL A 63 -2.86 5.25 15.60
N VAL A 64 -2.38 5.10 14.36
CA VAL A 64 -1.03 5.50 13.97
C VAL A 64 -0.88 7.03 13.99
N GLN A 65 -1.82 7.75 13.36
CA GLN A 65 -1.72 9.22 13.22
C GLN A 65 -1.83 9.96 14.55
N GLU A 66 -2.44 9.35 15.58
CA GLU A 66 -2.49 9.96 16.91
C GLU A 66 -1.12 10.21 17.57
N VAL A 67 -0.06 9.53 17.11
CA VAL A 67 1.26 9.57 17.76
C VAL A 67 2.41 9.95 16.85
N VAL A 68 2.17 10.07 15.54
CA VAL A 68 3.18 10.47 14.56
C VAL A 68 2.55 11.29 13.43
N ASP A 69 3.29 12.28 12.95
CA ASP A 69 2.91 13.12 11.81
C ASP A 69 3.43 12.59 10.45
N VAL A 70 3.89 11.34 10.40
CA VAL A 70 4.39 10.73 9.15
C VAL A 70 3.21 10.26 8.31
N PRO A 71 3.12 10.59 7.00
CA PRO A 71 2.01 10.16 6.16
C PRO A 71 1.97 8.63 6.01
N LEU A 72 0.78 8.10 5.74
CA LEU A 72 0.56 6.65 5.66
C LEU A 72 0.70 6.12 4.23
N CYS A 73 1.16 4.88 4.12
CA CYS A 73 1.08 4.06 2.92
C CYS A 73 -0.01 3.01 3.16
N LEU A 74 -1.18 3.20 2.56
CA LEU A 74 -2.32 2.30 2.73
C LEU A 74 -2.10 1.04 1.90
N ASP A 75 -1.84 -0.09 2.55
CA ASP A 75 -1.50 -1.36 1.91
C ASP A 75 -2.67 -2.34 1.97
N SER A 76 -3.34 -2.51 0.84
CA SER A 76 -4.42 -3.47 0.67
C SER A 76 -4.70 -3.75 -0.81
N VAL A 77 -5.17 -4.97 -1.09
CA VAL A 77 -5.71 -5.36 -2.40
C VAL A 77 -7.21 -5.09 -2.52
N ASN A 78 -7.86 -4.65 -1.44
CA ASN A 78 -9.31 -4.49 -1.33
C ASN A 78 -9.70 -3.02 -1.53
N PRO A 79 -10.31 -2.66 -2.67
CA PRO A 79 -10.72 -1.28 -2.94
C PRO A 79 -11.65 -0.69 -1.90
N LYS A 80 -12.48 -1.54 -1.26
CA LYS A 80 -13.40 -1.07 -0.20
C LYS A 80 -12.64 -0.68 1.05
N ALA A 81 -11.60 -1.44 1.42
CA ALA A 81 -10.78 -1.12 2.58
C ALA A 81 -9.98 0.17 2.33
N LEU A 82 -9.33 0.30 1.18
CA LEU A 82 -8.62 1.52 0.79
C LEU A 82 -9.56 2.74 0.74
N GLY A 83 -10.75 2.57 0.15
CA GLY A 83 -11.77 3.62 0.07
C GLY A 83 -12.30 4.06 1.42
N ALA A 84 -12.49 3.14 2.38
CA ALA A 84 -12.89 3.49 3.74
C ALA A 84 -11.76 4.18 4.52
N ALA A 85 -10.52 3.71 4.35
CA ALA A 85 -9.35 4.21 5.07
C ALA A 85 -8.94 5.61 4.60
N ILE A 86 -8.98 5.89 3.29
CA ILE A 86 -8.54 7.18 2.72
C ILE A 86 -9.39 8.37 3.21
N ASP A 87 -10.63 8.15 3.62
CA ASP A 87 -11.49 9.21 4.18
C ASP A 87 -11.12 9.57 5.64
N HIS A 88 -10.19 8.83 6.27
CA HIS A 88 -9.76 9.01 7.66
C HIS A 88 -8.28 9.40 7.82
N VAL A 89 -7.58 9.64 6.71
CA VAL A 89 -6.19 10.13 6.74
C VAL A 89 -6.16 11.64 6.99
N GLU A 90 -5.20 12.09 7.78
CA GLU A 90 -4.97 13.51 8.09
C GLU A 90 -4.06 14.19 7.06
N GLN A 91 -3.22 13.40 6.39
CA GLN A 91 -2.33 13.84 5.32
C GLN A 91 -2.53 12.96 4.09
N THR A 92 -2.21 13.48 2.89
CA THR A 92 -2.31 12.72 1.64
C THR A 92 -1.51 11.41 1.74
N PRO A 93 -2.16 10.24 1.68
CA PRO A 93 -1.47 8.96 1.84
C PRO A 93 -0.81 8.55 0.52
N MET A 94 0.00 7.49 0.55
CA MET A 94 0.35 6.69 -0.62
C MET A 94 -0.57 5.47 -0.70
N ILE A 95 -0.95 5.04 -1.92
CA ILE A 95 -1.71 3.80 -2.13
C ILE A 95 -0.76 2.67 -2.54
N ASN A 96 -0.77 1.59 -1.78
CA ASN A 96 -0.10 0.34 -2.08
C ASN A 96 -1.16 -0.75 -2.29
N SER A 97 -1.48 -1.15 -3.51
CA SER A 97 -0.92 -0.75 -4.81
C SER A 97 -1.91 -1.06 -5.93
N ILE A 98 -1.64 -0.56 -7.14
CA ILE A 98 -2.23 -1.03 -8.39
C ILE A 98 -1.31 -2.05 -9.07
N SER A 99 -1.81 -2.76 -10.08
CA SER A 99 -1.03 -3.67 -10.92
C SER A 99 -1.63 -3.70 -12.33
N GLY A 100 -1.05 -4.50 -13.24
CA GLY A 100 -1.65 -4.82 -14.53
C GLY A 100 -2.84 -5.78 -14.46
N GLU A 101 -3.17 -6.32 -13.28
CA GLU A 101 -4.37 -7.15 -13.09
C GLU A 101 -5.62 -6.29 -13.29
N LYS A 102 -6.49 -6.69 -14.21
CA LYS A 102 -7.63 -5.87 -14.63
C LYS A 102 -8.51 -5.42 -13.46
N ARG A 103 -8.87 -6.37 -12.59
CA ARG A 103 -9.76 -6.11 -11.44
C ARG A 103 -9.12 -5.17 -10.42
N ARG A 104 -7.82 -5.31 -10.17
CA ARG A 104 -7.09 -4.48 -9.21
C ARG A 104 -6.94 -3.06 -9.74
N LEU A 105 -6.56 -2.92 -11.01
CA LEU A 105 -6.43 -1.64 -11.67
C LEU A 105 -7.77 -0.89 -11.69
N GLU A 106 -8.84 -1.51 -12.20
CA GLU A 106 -10.18 -0.88 -12.26
C GLU A 106 -10.73 -0.53 -10.88
N GLY A 107 -10.47 -1.36 -9.87
CA GLY A 107 -10.96 -1.15 -8.51
C GLY A 107 -10.21 -0.06 -7.74
N VAL A 108 -8.88 -0.02 -7.87
CA VAL A 108 -8.03 0.83 -7.03
C VAL A 108 -7.63 2.14 -7.71
N LEU A 109 -7.39 2.17 -9.03
CA LEU A 109 -6.96 3.37 -9.77
C LEU A 109 -7.84 4.62 -9.57
N PRO A 110 -9.17 4.52 -9.40
CA PRO A 110 -9.99 5.69 -9.11
C PRO A 110 -9.61 6.41 -7.81
N LEU A 111 -9.04 5.71 -6.83
CA LEU A 111 -8.67 6.29 -5.53
C LEU A 111 -7.53 7.31 -5.66
N PRO A 112 -6.33 6.97 -6.19
CA PRO A 112 -5.28 7.96 -6.38
C PRO A 112 -5.61 9.04 -7.40
N SER A 113 -6.42 8.73 -8.42
CA SER A 113 -6.94 9.75 -9.35
C SER A 113 -7.82 10.78 -8.64
N LYS A 114 -8.82 10.33 -7.86
CA LYS A 114 -9.78 11.22 -7.16
C LYS A 114 -9.14 12.00 -6.02
N HIS A 115 -8.28 11.36 -5.22
CA HIS A 115 -7.70 11.96 -4.02
C HIS A 115 -6.33 12.61 -4.28
N GLY A 116 -5.79 12.48 -5.50
CA GLY A 116 -4.50 13.04 -5.88
C GLY A 116 -3.33 12.48 -5.07
N CYS A 117 -3.40 11.23 -4.61
CA CYS A 117 -2.33 10.61 -3.86
C CYS A 117 -1.29 9.88 -4.74
N PRO A 118 -0.04 9.76 -4.27
CA PRO A 118 0.93 8.81 -4.80
C PRO A 118 0.39 7.37 -4.83
N VAL A 119 0.83 6.60 -5.83
CA VAL A 119 0.45 5.18 -5.98
C VAL A 119 1.65 4.33 -6.38
N ILE A 120 1.75 3.16 -5.76
CA ILE A 120 2.68 2.11 -6.15
C ILE A 120 2.02 1.24 -7.24
N ALA A 121 2.74 0.97 -8.31
CA ALA A 121 2.31 0.14 -9.43
C ALA A 121 3.21 -1.08 -9.59
N LEU A 122 2.65 -2.25 -9.32
CA LEU A 122 3.34 -3.53 -9.40
C LEU A 122 3.44 -4.03 -10.85
N ALA A 123 4.62 -4.51 -11.25
CA ALA A 123 4.87 -5.09 -12.57
C ALA A 123 4.39 -6.55 -12.71
N LEU A 124 3.12 -6.80 -12.39
CA LEU A 124 2.44 -8.10 -12.57
C LEU A 124 1.06 -7.91 -13.20
N ASP A 125 0.53 -8.94 -13.86
CA ASP A 125 -0.81 -8.94 -14.46
C ASP A 125 -1.62 -10.17 -14.04
N ASP A 126 -2.78 -10.41 -14.69
CA ASP A 126 -3.66 -11.54 -14.38
C ASP A 126 -3.00 -12.92 -14.58
N ARG A 127 -1.82 -12.99 -15.23
CA ARG A 127 -1.00 -14.21 -15.39
C ARG A 127 0.06 -14.36 -14.28
N GLY A 128 0.14 -13.40 -13.36
CA GLY A 128 1.10 -13.34 -12.27
C GLY A 128 2.35 -12.52 -12.59
N ILE A 129 3.43 -12.80 -11.87
CA ILE A 129 4.70 -12.08 -11.97
C ILE A 129 5.48 -12.60 -13.19
N PRO A 130 5.83 -11.75 -14.17
CA PRO A 130 6.61 -12.19 -15.32
C PRO A 130 8.05 -12.54 -14.95
N LYS A 131 8.64 -13.44 -15.74
CA LYS A 131 10.03 -13.88 -15.55
C LYS A 131 11.05 -12.96 -16.21
N THR A 132 10.69 -12.32 -17.31
CA THR A 132 11.62 -11.50 -18.10
C THR A 132 11.46 -10.02 -17.80
N THR A 133 12.53 -9.26 -18.01
CA THR A 133 12.53 -7.81 -17.92
C THR A 133 11.60 -7.19 -18.97
N GLU A 134 11.59 -7.74 -20.17
CA GLU A 134 10.78 -7.28 -21.31
C GLU A 134 9.29 -7.38 -21.00
N ASP A 135 8.85 -8.50 -20.42
CA ASP A 135 7.45 -8.70 -20.05
C ASP A 135 7.04 -7.76 -18.92
N ARG A 136 7.90 -7.55 -17.92
CA ARG A 136 7.66 -6.56 -16.85
C ARG A 136 7.53 -5.15 -17.42
N LEU A 137 8.41 -4.76 -18.35
CA LEU A 137 8.33 -3.47 -19.03
C LEU A 137 7.05 -3.31 -19.85
N ALA A 138 6.55 -4.38 -20.48
CA ALA A 138 5.27 -4.34 -21.19
C ALA A 138 4.11 -4.02 -20.24
N ILE A 139 4.07 -4.67 -19.07
CA ILE A 139 3.06 -4.39 -18.03
C ILE A 139 3.20 -2.98 -17.50
N VAL A 140 4.42 -2.53 -17.18
CA VAL A 140 4.68 -1.17 -16.69
C VAL A 140 4.20 -0.12 -17.70
N ARG A 141 4.46 -0.30 -18.99
CA ARG A 141 3.96 0.61 -20.04
C ARG A 141 2.44 0.64 -20.09
N GLN A 142 1.79 -0.51 -19.95
CA GLN A 142 0.32 -0.59 -19.90
C GLN A 142 -0.22 0.18 -18.68
N VAL A 143 0.35 -0.05 -17.49
CA VAL A 143 -0.10 0.62 -16.26
C VAL A 143 0.11 2.13 -16.35
N ILE A 144 1.28 2.58 -16.86
CA ILE A 144 1.55 4.01 -17.11
C ILE A 144 0.48 4.62 -18.01
N HIS A 145 0.13 3.96 -19.11
CA HIS A 145 -0.91 4.44 -20.03
C HIS A 145 -2.28 4.59 -19.35
N GLU A 146 -2.66 3.66 -18.48
CA GLU A 146 -3.91 3.75 -17.73
C GLU A 146 -3.86 4.85 -16.64
N THR A 147 -2.72 5.03 -15.98
CA THR A 147 -2.54 6.14 -15.02
C THR A 147 -2.53 7.50 -15.69
N ASP A 148 -1.97 7.62 -16.90
CA ASP A 148 -1.99 8.85 -17.72
C ASP A 148 -3.43 9.23 -18.08
N LYS A 149 -4.24 8.27 -18.54
CA LYS A 149 -5.67 8.48 -18.80
C LYS A 149 -6.44 8.90 -17.55
N ALA A 150 -6.05 8.39 -16.39
CA ALA A 150 -6.65 8.75 -15.10
C ALA A 150 -6.12 10.07 -14.53
N GLY A 151 -5.22 10.77 -15.24
CA GLY A 151 -4.68 12.07 -14.84
C GLY A 151 -3.66 12.01 -13.69
N ILE A 152 -3.06 10.84 -13.43
CA ILE A 152 -2.00 10.70 -12.42
C ILE A 152 -0.67 11.10 -13.06
N VAL A 153 -0.05 12.15 -12.51
CA VAL A 153 1.26 12.62 -12.96
C VAL A 153 2.38 11.64 -12.57
N HIS A 154 3.43 11.56 -13.39
CA HIS A 154 4.48 10.56 -13.24
C HIS A 154 5.25 10.68 -11.92
N GLU A 155 5.35 11.89 -11.34
CA GLU A 155 5.98 12.13 -10.03
C GLU A 155 5.22 11.48 -8.87
N LYS A 156 3.95 11.09 -9.08
CA LYS A 156 3.12 10.37 -8.12
C LYS A 156 3.08 8.87 -8.38
N LEU A 157 3.71 8.39 -9.44
CA LEU A 157 3.70 6.99 -9.83
C LEU A 157 5.03 6.30 -9.43
N PHE A 158 4.93 5.32 -8.55
CA PHE A 158 6.06 4.54 -8.06
C PHE A 158 6.02 3.14 -8.65
N ILE A 159 6.90 2.83 -9.61
CA ILE A 159 6.95 1.50 -10.21
C ILE A 159 7.68 0.53 -9.28
N ASP A 160 7.02 -0.55 -8.89
CA ASP A 160 7.64 -1.70 -8.22
C ASP A 160 7.86 -2.82 -9.25
N PRO A 161 9.12 -3.11 -9.62
CA PRO A 161 9.42 -4.14 -10.58
C PRO A 161 9.24 -5.56 -10.04
N LEU A 162 8.98 -5.77 -8.73
CA LEU A 162 8.80 -7.06 -8.05
C LEU A 162 10.03 -7.96 -8.05
N VAL A 163 11.12 -7.51 -7.42
CA VAL A 163 12.34 -8.32 -7.29
C VAL A 163 12.03 -9.71 -6.73
N ILE A 164 12.59 -10.75 -7.34
CA ILE A 164 12.42 -12.15 -6.91
C ILE A 164 13.51 -12.50 -5.89
N ALA A 165 13.22 -13.44 -4.99
CA ALA A 165 14.23 -13.98 -4.09
C ALA A 165 15.39 -14.60 -4.87
N ILE A 166 16.61 -14.16 -4.58
CA ILE A 166 17.84 -14.61 -5.26
C ILE A 166 18.02 -16.14 -5.27
N ALA A 167 17.52 -16.82 -4.24
CA ALA A 167 17.62 -18.28 -4.12
C ALA A 167 16.72 -19.06 -5.10
N THR A 168 15.76 -18.38 -5.73
CA THR A 168 14.77 -19.01 -6.63
C THR A 168 14.86 -18.49 -8.07
N ASP A 169 15.79 -17.59 -8.35
CA ASP A 169 16.01 -17.03 -9.68
C ASP A 169 16.91 -17.99 -10.48
N THR A 170 16.32 -18.74 -11.41
CA THR A 170 16.96 -19.81 -12.19
C THR A 170 16.93 -19.53 -13.68
#